data_AF-A0A6I1N564-F1
#
_entry.id   AF-A0A6I1N564-F1
#
_cell.length_a   1.000
_cell.length_b   1.000
_cell.length_c   1.000
_cell.angle_alpha   90.00
_cell.angle_beta   90.00
_cell.angle_gamma   90.00
#
_symmetry.space_group_name_H-M   'P 1'
#
loop_
_entity.id
_entity.type
_entity.pdbx_description
1 polymer ?
#
loop_
_entity_poly.entity_id
_entity_poly.type
_entity_poly.pdbx_seq_one_letter_code
_entity_poly.pdbx_strand_id
1 'polypeptide(L)'
;MSLPLYTHPTLTVLVDDSDSFLRSLAFQLDPIHASKTFHDTTTALHWLRHGDHGRRGTPPPPPLHMNFDTQNQPGDQFNVALDIDAIYRIAGQPQRFATPSVLVVDYSMPQMNGLEFCELVSDLPCKKILFTGAADEKIAVSAFNRGLIDRYIQKSDDHALDILELELTTLQRRYFTDQSETLRELVLLHNYHFLGDPVLALQVQRLKQDLGFIEHYLFANPTGIVFLDKFGRTRLMMIETEQGMAAQYEMACDSDAPQSLLDALGARRVLPFFSDVDGDGMYARHMGDNWQRYCATPQVCQGRETYYWALFDLPPHYYAQPPLAYTEFLRQERELANAAASVTSTRRGRQRDRETTP
;
A
#
# COMPACT_ATOMS: atom_id res chain seq x y z
N MET A 1 -15.76 -6.12 6.14
CA MET A 1 -14.57 -5.67 5.39
C MET A 1 -13.35 -6.29 6.04
N SER A 2 -12.48 -6.92 5.26
CA SER A 2 -11.17 -7.40 5.74
C SER A 2 -10.15 -6.28 5.64
N LEU A 3 -9.26 -6.18 6.63
CA LEU A 3 -8.16 -5.22 6.62
C LEU A 3 -6.95 -5.83 5.88
N PRO A 4 -6.49 -5.27 4.75
CA PRO A 4 -5.28 -5.78 4.08
C PRO A 4 -4.06 -5.64 4.99
N LEU A 5 -3.08 -6.54 4.86
CA LEU A 5 -1.85 -6.50 5.68
C LEU A 5 -1.03 -5.23 5.46
N TYR A 6 -1.08 -4.70 4.24
CA TYR A 6 -0.49 -3.42 3.88
C TYR A 6 -1.27 -2.80 2.72
N THR A 7 -1.24 -1.48 2.63
CA THR A 7 -1.68 -0.73 1.45
C THR A 7 -0.84 0.53 1.29
N HIS A 8 -0.61 0.93 0.05
CA HIS A 8 -0.03 2.21 -0.30
C HIS A 8 -0.55 2.66 -1.66
N PRO A 9 -0.45 3.94 -2.02
CA PRO A 9 -0.70 4.36 -3.40
C PRO A 9 0.15 3.58 -4.38
N THR A 10 -0.43 3.31 -5.54
CA THR A 10 0.18 2.53 -6.61
C THR A 10 0.04 3.27 -7.93
N LEU A 11 0.73 2.76 -8.94
CA LEU A 11 0.71 3.32 -10.28
C LEU A 11 -0.44 2.71 -11.07
N THR A 12 -1.20 3.57 -11.74
CA THR A 12 -2.18 3.20 -12.77
C THR A 12 -1.52 3.30 -14.13
N VAL A 13 -1.63 2.27 -14.96
CA VAL A 13 -1.06 2.28 -16.31
C VAL A 13 -2.19 2.45 -17.32
N LEU A 14 -2.13 3.51 -18.11
CA LEU A 14 -3.09 3.87 -19.15
C LEU A 14 -2.49 3.50 -20.51
N VAL A 15 -3.19 2.67 -21.30
CA VAL A 15 -2.75 2.25 -22.63
C VAL A 15 -3.86 2.58 -23.64
N ASP A 16 -3.59 3.52 -24.53
CA ASP A 16 -4.55 4.02 -25.53
C ASP A 16 -3.75 4.64 -26.69
N ASP A 17 -4.14 4.44 -27.94
CA ASP A 17 -3.39 4.95 -29.09
C ASP A 17 -3.57 6.49 -29.29
N SER A 18 -4.56 7.09 -28.63
CA SER A 18 -4.86 8.52 -28.69
C SER A 18 -4.13 9.33 -27.61
N ASP A 19 -3.05 10.01 -28.01
CA ASP A 19 -2.28 10.91 -27.12
C ASP A 19 -3.15 12.04 -26.54
N SER A 20 -4.12 12.55 -27.30
CA SER A 20 -5.07 13.57 -26.81
C SER A 20 -5.96 13.04 -25.70
N PHE A 21 -6.40 11.79 -25.83
CA PHE A 21 -7.27 11.15 -24.84
C PHE A 21 -6.51 10.87 -23.55
N LEU A 22 -5.30 10.28 -23.65
CA LEU A 22 -4.43 10.02 -22.50
C LEU A 22 -4.13 11.29 -21.70
N ARG A 23 -3.86 12.41 -22.38
CA ARG A 23 -3.61 13.70 -21.71
C ARG A 23 -4.85 14.26 -21.03
N SER A 24 -6.01 14.18 -21.69
CA SER A 24 -7.27 14.60 -21.08
C SER A 24 -7.57 13.78 -19.84
N LEU A 25 -7.43 12.45 -19.95
CA LEU A 25 -7.68 11.51 -18.87
C LEU A 25 -6.73 11.76 -17.69
N ALA A 26 -5.42 11.88 -17.94
CA ALA A 26 -4.43 12.15 -16.90
C ALA A 26 -4.62 13.52 -16.22
N PHE A 27 -5.27 14.47 -16.89
CA PHE A 27 -5.59 15.79 -16.31
C PHE A 27 -6.90 15.79 -15.52
N GLN A 28 -7.89 15.00 -15.97
CA GLN A 28 -9.21 14.89 -15.35
C GLN A 28 -9.22 13.96 -14.14
N LEU A 29 -8.39 12.91 -14.15
CA LEU A 29 -8.21 12.02 -13.01
C LEU A 29 -7.71 12.80 -11.79
N ASP A 30 -8.21 12.46 -10.61
CA ASP A 30 -7.76 13.09 -9.36
C ASP A 30 -6.21 13.11 -9.30
N PRO A 31 -5.59 14.29 -9.10
CA PRO A 31 -4.14 14.47 -9.01
C PRO A 31 -3.43 13.58 -7.99
N ILE A 32 -4.17 12.96 -7.07
CA ILE A 32 -3.70 11.97 -6.11
C ILE A 32 -3.42 10.60 -6.73
N HIS A 33 -3.89 10.30 -7.95
CA HIS A 33 -3.59 9.04 -8.63
C HIS A 33 -2.36 9.20 -9.50
N ALA A 34 -1.30 8.45 -9.17
CA ALA A 34 -0.15 8.34 -10.06
C ALA A 34 -0.54 7.55 -11.31
N SER A 35 -0.26 8.11 -12.49
CA SER A 35 -0.57 7.47 -13.76
C SER A 35 0.63 7.43 -14.70
N LYS A 36 0.80 6.34 -15.43
CA LYS A 36 1.75 6.20 -16.54
C LYS A 36 1.01 5.91 -17.84
N THR A 37 1.26 6.70 -18.87
CA THR A 37 0.56 6.63 -20.16
C THR A 37 1.43 6.01 -21.25
N PHE A 38 0.87 5.11 -22.05
CA PHE A 38 1.52 4.53 -23.22
C PHE A 38 0.60 4.63 -24.45
N HIS A 39 1.15 5.10 -25.57
CA HIS A 39 0.47 5.16 -26.87
C HIS A 39 0.79 3.97 -27.78
N ASP A 40 1.69 3.09 -27.34
CA ASP A 40 2.10 1.90 -28.07
C ASP A 40 2.05 0.70 -27.13
N THR A 41 1.24 -0.29 -27.49
CA THR A 41 1.04 -1.51 -26.70
C THR A 41 2.32 -2.33 -26.58
N THR A 42 3.18 -2.33 -27.60
CA THR A 42 4.46 -3.04 -27.58
C THR A 42 5.40 -2.43 -26.53
N THR A 43 5.50 -1.10 -26.51
CA THR A 43 6.26 -0.36 -25.49
C THR A 43 5.68 -0.57 -24.10
N ALA A 44 4.35 -0.55 -23.95
CA ALA A 44 3.68 -0.81 -22.69
C ALA A 44 3.98 -2.23 -22.17
N LEU A 45 3.87 -3.24 -23.04
CA LEU A 45 4.15 -4.64 -22.72
C LEU A 45 5.61 -4.84 -22.32
N HIS A 46 6.53 -4.26 -23.09
CA HIS A 46 7.95 -4.30 -22.76
C HIS A 46 8.22 -3.62 -21.41
N TRP A 47 7.59 -2.48 -21.13
CA TRP A 47 7.71 -1.80 -19.84
C TRP A 47 7.09 -2.60 -18.69
N LEU A 48 6.00 -3.33 -18.91
CA LEU A 48 5.39 -4.20 -17.91
C LEU A 48 6.22 -5.45 -17.61
N ARG A 49 6.88 -6.04 -18.63
CA ARG A 49 7.65 -7.29 -18.49
C ARG A 49 9.11 -7.07 -18.12
N HIS A 50 9.72 -6.01 -18.66
CA HIS A 50 11.13 -5.67 -18.48
C HIS A 50 11.34 -4.43 -17.62
N GLY A 51 10.25 -3.80 -17.16
CA GLY A 51 10.33 -2.71 -16.23
C GLY A 51 10.94 -3.17 -14.93
N ASP A 52 12.19 -2.76 -14.71
CA ASP A 52 12.60 -2.30 -13.40
C ASP A 52 11.64 -1.14 -13.05
N HIS A 53 10.46 -1.45 -12.50
CA HIS A 53 9.39 -0.51 -12.10
C HIS A 53 9.90 0.44 -11.01
N GLY A 54 10.83 1.30 -11.38
CA GLY A 54 11.65 2.07 -10.47
C GLY A 54 12.87 1.35 -9.89
N ARG A 55 13.13 0.06 -10.12
CA ARG A 55 14.31 -0.67 -9.59
C ARG A 55 15.63 -0.11 -10.17
N ARG A 56 16.08 1.07 -9.73
CA ARG A 56 17.46 1.51 -9.91
C ARG A 56 18.33 0.65 -9.00
N GLY A 57 18.77 -0.50 -9.51
CA GLY A 57 19.81 -1.33 -8.89
C GLY A 57 19.42 -2.06 -7.61
N THR A 58 18.13 -2.23 -7.32
CA THR A 58 17.65 -3.04 -6.20
C THR A 58 16.91 -4.27 -6.74
N PRO A 59 17.29 -5.50 -6.32
CA PRO A 59 16.54 -6.69 -6.68
C PRO A 59 15.08 -6.56 -6.24
N PRO A 60 14.14 -7.31 -6.86
CA PRO A 60 12.79 -7.43 -6.33
C PRO A 60 12.86 -7.60 -4.81
N PRO A 61 12.01 -6.93 -4.01
CA PRO A 61 11.83 -7.39 -2.66
C PRO A 61 11.51 -8.89 -2.77
N PRO A 62 12.23 -9.75 -2.03
CA PRO A 62 11.91 -11.15 -2.05
C PRO A 62 10.40 -11.31 -1.80
N PRO A 63 9.72 -12.25 -2.47
CA PRO A 63 8.36 -12.60 -2.07
C PRO A 63 8.39 -12.81 -0.56
N LEU A 64 7.42 -12.27 0.18
CA LEU A 64 7.33 -12.38 1.63
C LEU A 64 7.61 -13.84 2.03
N HIS A 65 8.85 -14.11 2.45
CA HIS A 65 9.35 -15.47 2.52
C HIS A 65 8.73 -16.11 3.75
N MET A 66 8.00 -17.20 3.54
CA MET A 66 7.66 -18.12 4.61
C MET A 66 8.93 -18.89 4.92
N ASN A 67 9.66 -18.48 5.96
CA ASN A 67 10.75 -19.29 6.47
C ASN A 67 10.11 -20.45 7.26
N PHE A 68 10.21 -21.66 6.70
CA PHE A 68 9.98 -22.87 7.45
C PHE A 68 11.23 -23.09 8.31
N ASP A 69 11.20 -22.61 9.56
CA ASP A 69 12.30 -22.90 10.47
C ASP A 69 12.24 -24.39 10.82
N THR A 70 13.12 -25.16 10.17
CA THR A 70 13.35 -26.59 10.45
C THR A 70 14.38 -26.78 11.57
N GLN A 71 14.82 -25.70 12.23
CA GLN A 71 15.85 -25.78 13.26
C GLN A 71 15.26 -26.05 14.66
N ASN A 72 15.22 -27.35 14.98
CA ASN A 72 15.47 -27.91 16.31
C ASN A 72 14.44 -27.67 17.44
N GLN A 73 13.24 -28.23 17.33
CA GLN A 73 12.51 -28.72 18.51
C GLN A 73 11.96 -30.13 18.26
N PRO A 74 12.07 -31.07 19.22
CA PRO A 74 11.50 -32.41 19.10
C PRO A 74 9.98 -32.32 19.33
N GLY A 75 9.23 -32.12 18.27
CA GLY A 75 7.78 -32.09 18.27
C GLY A 75 7.26 -31.60 16.93
N ASP A 76 6.14 -32.16 16.47
CA ASP A 76 5.54 -32.05 15.13
C ASP A 76 4.98 -30.64 14.78
N GLN A 77 5.64 -29.56 15.22
CA GLN A 77 5.21 -28.18 15.00
C GLN A 77 6.11 -27.51 13.95
N PHE A 78 5.60 -27.40 12.73
CA PHE A 78 6.14 -26.51 11.72
C PHE A 78 5.93 -25.05 12.17
N ASN A 79 6.95 -24.44 12.77
CA ASN A 79 6.94 -23.01 13.03
C ASN A 79 7.22 -22.27 11.72
N VAL A 80 6.16 -21.76 11.07
CA VAL A 80 6.30 -20.82 9.96
C VAL A 80 6.72 -19.48 10.57
N ALA A 81 8.02 -19.18 10.53
CA ALA A 81 8.52 -17.87 10.91
C ALA A 81 8.12 -16.86 9.81
N LEU A 82 7.01 -16.17 10.04
CA LEU A 82 6.57 -15.07 9.19
C LEU A 82 7.46 -13.85 9.48
N ASP A 83 8.27 -13.44 8.51
CA ASP A 83 8.99 -12.17 8.56
C ASP A 83 8.02 -11.01 8.32
N ILE A 84 7.28 -10.65 9.37
CA ILE A 84 6.31 -9.55 9.34
C ILE A 84 7.03 -8.21 9.15
N ASP A 85 8.28 -8.10 9.60
CA ASP A 85 9.10 -6.92 9.34
C ASP A 85 9.33 -6.71 7.84
N ALA A 86 9.28 -7.76 7.02
CA ALA A 86 9.33 -7.62 5.57
C ALA A 86 8.16 -6.80 5.02
N ILE A 87 6.97 -6.86 5.63
CA ILE A 87 5.80 -6.04 5.24
C ILE A 87 6.10 -4.57 5.54
N TYR A 88 6.59 -4.29 6.74
CA TYR A 88 6.94 -2.92 7.14
C TYR A 88 8.10 -2.35 6.31
N ARG A 89 9.10 -3.17 5.93
CA ARG A 89 10.20 -2.77 5.04
C ARG A 89 9.73 -2.30 3.66
N ILE A 90 8.52 -2.67 3.21
CA ILE A 90 7.92 -2.12 1.98
C ILE A 90 7.79 -0.60 2.08
N ALA A 91 7.43 -0.05 3.24
CA ALA A 91 7.29 1.39 3.45
C ALA A 91 8.59 2.16 3.17
N GLY A 92 9.74 1.54 3.43
CA GLY A 92 11.07 2.11 3.16
C GLY A 92 11.49 2.05 1.69
N GLN A 93 10.78 1.31 0.83
CA GLN A 93 11.13 1.17 -0.58
C GLN A 93 10.61 2.37 -1.38
N PRO A 94 11.47 3.17 -2.03
CA PRO A 94 11.03 4.29 -2.85
C PRO A 94 10.12 3.86 -4.01
N GLN A 95 10.31 2.63 -4.49
CA GLN A 95 9.65 2.11 -5.69
C GLN A 95 8.26 1.53 -5.44
N ARG A 96 7.83 1.45 -4.18
CA ARG A 96 6.50 0.93 -3.84
C ARG A 96 5.38 1.67 -4.59
N PHE A 97 5.52 2.98 -4.79
CA PHE A 97 4.54 3.80 -5.52
C PHE A 97 4.57 3.58 -7.05
N ALA A 98 5.67 3.09 -7.60
CA ALA A 98 5.79 2.77 -9.03
C ALA A 98 5.20 1.39 -9.39
N THR A 99 4.65 0.67 -8.40
CA THR A 99 4.04 -0.65 -8.60
C THR A 99 2.79 -0.56 -9.49
N PRO A 100 2.78 -1.23 -10.66
CA PRO A 100 1.61 -1.22 -11.55
C PRO A 100 0.52 -2.14 -11.01
N SER A 101 -0.50 -1.54 -10.39
CA SER A 101 -1.59 -2.29 -9.75
C SER A 101 -2.83 -2.44 -10.61
N VAL A 102 -3.15 -1.43 -11.42
CA VAL A 102 -4.31 -1.40 -12.31
C VAL A 102 -3.90 -0.92 -13.69
N LEU A 103 -4.31 -1.66 -14.71
CA LEU A 103 -4.17 -1.32 -16.12
C LEU A 103 -5.53 -0.84 -16.63
N VAL A 104 -5.55 0.29 -17.31
CA VAL A 104 -6.69 0.79 -18.07
C VAL A 104 -6.30 0.73 -19.53
N VAL A 105 -7.00 -0.08 -20.32
CA VAL A 105 -6.59 -0.43 -21.67
C VAL A 105 -7.74 -0.13 -22.62
N ASP A 106 -7.48 0.60 -23.70
CA ASP A 106 -8.44 0.75 -24.80
C ASP A 106 -8.58 -0.55 -25.59
N TYR A 107 -9.74 -0.78 -26.21
CA TYR A 107 -9.90 -1.96 -27.06
C TYR A 107 -9.28 -1.77 -28.45
N SER A 108 -9.50 -0.60 -29.07
CA SER A 108 -9.25 -0.35 -30.50
C SER A 108 -7.87 0.26 -30.72
N MET A 109 -6.81 -0.55 -30.54
CA MET A 109 -5.43 -0.12 -30.76
C MET A 109 -4.81 -0.76 -32.01
N PRO A 110 -3.94 -0.06 -32.76
CA PRO A 110 -3.48 -0.48 -34.09
C PRO A 110 -2.51 -1.67 -34.11
N GLN A 111 -1.74 -1.90 -33.04
CA GLN A 111 -0.73 -2.96 -32.98
C GLN A 111 -1.30 -4.31 -32.51
N MET A 112 -2.09 -4.27 -31.44
CA MET A 112 -2.83 -5.41 -30.89
C MET A 112 -4.06 -4.86 -30.17
N ASN A 113 -5.16 -5.60 -30.16
CA ASN A 113 -6.35 -5.12 -29.46
C ASN A 113 -6.17 -5.19 -27.93
N GLY A 114 -7.01 -4.46 -27.19
CA GLY A 114 -6.90 -4.40 -25.72
C GLY A 114 -7.03 -5.75 -25.02
N LEU A 115 -7.80 -6.68 -25.58
CA LEU A 115 -7.95 -8.01 -25.00
C LEU A 115 -6.73 -8.91 -25.23
N GLU A 116 -6.16 -8.88 -26.43
CA GLU A 116 -4.90 -9.55 -26.74
C GLU A 116 -3.78 -9.05 -25.83
N PHE A 117 -3.72 -7.73 -25.60
CA PHE A 117 -2.81 -7.14 -24.63
C PHE A 117 -3.06 -7.67 -23.22
N CYS A 118 -4.31 -7.72 -22.75
CA CYS A 118 -4.67 -8.27 -21.45
C CYS A 118 -4.31 -9.76 -21.31
N GLU A 119 -4.42 -10.55 -22.38
CA GLU A 119 -4.00 -11.97 -22.38
C GLU A 119 -2.48 -12.08 -22.23
N LEU A 120 -1.71 -11.21 -22.90
CA LEU A 120 -0.26 -11.16 -22.79
C LEU A 120 0.26 -10.66 -21.43
N VAL A 121 -0.59 -10.15 -20.54
CA VAL A 121 -0.22 -9.73 -19.17
C VAL A 121 -1.07 -10.42 -18.11
N SER A 122 -1.72 -11.53 -18.46
CA SER A 122 -2.60 -12.26 -17.53
C SER A 122 -1.83 -12.84 -16.34
N ASP A 123 -0.54 -13.15 -16.52
CA ASP A 123 0.38 -13.64 -15.50
C ASP A 123 0.79 -12.58 -14.47
N LEU A 124 0.66 -11.30 -14.81
CA LEU A 124 0.99 -10.21 -13.89
C LEU A 124 -0.14 -10.01 -12.87
N PRO A 125 0.18 -9.72 -11.59
CA PRO A 125 -0.80 -9.57 -10.51
C PRO A 125 -1.68 -8.32 -10.62
N CYS A 126 -1.57 -7.56 -11.70
CA CYS A 126 -2.33 -6.34 -11.95
C CYS A 126 -3.80 -6.62 -12.31
N LYS A 127 -4.66 -5.67 -11.91
CA LYS A 127 -6.07 -5.61 -12.27
C LYS A 127 -6.25 -4.95 -13.63
N LYS A 128 -7.27 -5.34 -14.38
CA LYS A 128 -7.49 -4.85 -15.75
C LYS A 128 -8.87 -4.22 -15.89
N ILE A 129 -8.91 -2.97 -16.36
CA ILE A 129 -10.09 -2.24 -16.79
C ILE A 129 -10.01 -2.08 -18.30
N LEU A 130 -10.98 -2.63 -19.03
CA LEU A 130 -11.15 -2.34 -20.45
C LEU A 130 -11.98 -1.06 -20.62
N PHE A 131 -11.38 -0.02 -21.17
CA PHE A 131 -12.06 1.27 -21.37
C PHE A 131 -12.30 1.48 -22.86
N THR A 132 -13.50 1.16 -23.35
CA THR A 132 -13.79 1.02 -24.78
C THR A 132 -15.02 1.82 -25.23
N GLY A 133 -15.23 1.98 -26.54
CA GLY A 133 -16.47 2.51 -27.10
C GLY A 133 -17.64 1.52 -27.00
N ALA A 134 -18.85 1.98 -27.32
CA ALA A 134 -20.07 1.18 -27.24
C ALA A 134 -20.11 -0.03 -28.21
N ALA A 135 -19.30 -0.03 -29.26
CA ALA A 135 -19.31 -1.07 -30.30
C ALA A 135 -18.81 -2.44 -29.79
N ASP A 136 -18.05 -2.49 -28.69
CA ASP A 136 -17.31 -3.68 -28.25
C ASP A 136 -17.90 -4.34 -26.99
N GLU A 137 -19.10 -3.96 -26.57
CA GLU A 137 -19.69 -4.39 -25.29
C GLU A 137 -19.81 -5.92 -25.16
N LYS A 138 -20.29 -6.61 -26.20
CA LYS A 138 -20.45 -8.08 -26.15
C LYS A 138 -19.13 -8.81 -25.95
N ILE A 139 -18.06 -8.28 -26.55
CA ILE A 139 -16.71 -8.84 -26.45
C ILE A 139 -16.15 -8.56 -25.05
N ALA A 140 -16.35 -7.34 -24.54
CA ALA A 140 -15.97 -6.96 -23.17
C ALA A 140 -16.67 -7.81 -22.10
N VAL A 141 -17.98 -8.05 -22.23
CA VAL A 141 -18.74 -8.89 -21.29
C VAL A 141 -18.21 -10.34 -21.30
N SER A 142 -17.88 -10.88 -22.48
CA SER A 142 -17.27 -12.20 -22.58
C SER A 142 -15.91 -12.27 -21.89
N ALA A 143 -15.04 -11.27 -22.11
CA ALA A 143 -13.73 -11.18 -21.46
C ALA A 143 -13.85 -11.05 -19.93
N PHE A 144 -14.81 -10.27 -19.44
CA PHE A 144 -15.10 -10.12 -18.02
C PHE A 144 -15.56 -11.45 -17.39
N ASN A 145 -16.52 -12.14 -18.04
CA ASN A 145 -17.02 -13.43 -17.54
C ASN A 145 -15.95 -14.52 -17.53
N ARG A 146 -14.97 -14.46 -18.45
CA ARG A 146 -13.79 -15.34 -18.46
C ARG A 146 -12.72 -14.97 -17.43
N GLY A 147 -12.87 -13.85 -16.72
CA GLY A 147 -11.89 -13.35 -15.76
C GLY A 147 -10.63 -12.76 -16.39
N LEU A 148 -10.65 -12.47 -17.71
CA LEU A 148 -9.51 -11.84 -18.40
C LEU A 148 -9.36 -10.37 -17.99
N ILE A 149 -10.49 -9.70 -17.78
CA ILE A 149 -10.57 -8.32 -17.27
C ILE A 149 -11.39 -8.29 -15.99
N ASP A 150 -11.07 -7.37 -15.08
CA ASP A 150 -11.81 -7.18 -13.83
C ASP A 150 -13.00 -6.24 -14.00
N ARG A 151 -12.93 -5.31 -14.96
CA ARG A 151 -14.00 -4.36 -15.29
C ARG A 151 -13.96 -3.95 -16.76
N TYR A 152 -15.11 -3.50 -17.26
CA TYR A 152 -15.20 -2.75 -18.51
C TYR A 152 -15.99 -1.46 -18.28
N ILE A 153 -15.62 -0.40 -18.98
CA ILE A 153 -16.27 0.92 -18.90
C ILE A 153 -16.45 1.43 -20.33
N GLN A 154 -17.61 1.99 -20.63
CA GLN A 154 -17.91 2.58 -21.93
C GLN A 154 -17.48 4.06 -21.94
N LYS A 155 -16.60 4.45 -22.87
CA LYS A 155 -16.11 5.83 -23.06
C LYS A 155 -17.21 6.82 -23.43
N SER A 156 -18.32 6.34 -24.01
CA SER A 156 -19.47 7.16 -24.39
C SER A 156 -20.43 7.46 -23.25
N ASP A 157 -20.22 6.87 -22.06
CA ASP A 157 -21.01 7.18 -20.88
C ASP A 157 -20.64 8.57 -20.36
N ASP A 158 -21.65 9.41 -20.09
CA ASP A 158 -21.46 10.76 -19.54
C ASP A 158 -20.75 10.72 -18.17
N HIS A 159 -20.86 9.61 -17.43
CA HIS A 159 -20.24 9.36 -16.13
C HIS A 159 -19.03 8.42 -16.20
N ALA A 160 -18.50 8.13 -17.39
CA ALA A 160 -17.41 7.19 -17.59
C ALA A 160 -16.19 7.45 -16.68
N LEU A 161 -15.84 8.72 -16.49
CA LEU A 161 -14.68 9.14 -15.68
C LEU A 161 -14.93 8.91 -14.18
N ASP A 162 -16.11 9.28 -13.68
CA ASP A 162 -16.47 9.07 -12.27
C ASP A 162 -16.47 7.57 -11.92
N ILE A 163 -17.01 6.75 -12.84
CA ILE A 163 -17.00 5.30 -12.71
C ILE A 163 -15.56 4.77 -12.74
N LEU A 164 -14.72 5.28 -13.63
CA LEU A 164 -13.32 4.87 -13.73
C LEU A 164 -12.56 5.17 -12.42
N GLU A 165 -12.71 6.36 -11.84
CA GLU A 165 -12.05 6.71 -10.57
C GLU A 165 -12.49 5.81 -9.40
N LEU A 166 -13.79 5.53 -9.33
CA LEU A 166 -14.35 4.62 -8.33
C LEU A 166 -13.80 3.21 -8.49
N GLU A 167 -13.78 2.69 -9.72
CA GLU A 167 -13.27 1.34 -10.02
C GLU A 167 -11.75 1.27 -9.84
N LEU A 168 -10.99 2.31 -10.16
CA LEU A 168 -9.55 2.39 -9.87
C LEU A 168 -9.30 2.23 -8.38
N THR A 169 -9.97 3.01 -7.54
CA THR A 169 -9.84 2.91 -6.08
C THR A 169 -10.22 1.51 -5.57
N THR A 170 -11.28 0.94 -6.12
CA THR A 170 -11.79 -0.39 -5.72
C THR A 170 -10.82 -1.50 -6.12
N LEU A 171 -10.32 -1.49 -7.36
CA LEU A 171 -9.41 -2.49 -7.88
C LEU A 171 -8.01 -2.37 -7.27
N GLN A 172 -7.53 -1.16 -6.96
CA GLN A 172 -6.29 -0.98 -6.20
C GLN A 172 -6.38 -1.63 -4.81
N ARG A 173 -7.51 -1.48 -4.09
CA ARG A 173 -7.71 -2.19 -2.81
C ARG A 173 -7.78 -3.69 -2.99
N ARG A 174 -8.45 -4.16 -4.06
CA ARG A 174 -8.54 -5.58 -4.38
C ARG A 174 -7.17 -6.17 -4.71
N TYR A 175 -6.31 -5.44 -5.42
CA TYR A 175 -4.92 -5.82 -5.67
C TYR A 175 -4.20 -6.20 -4.37
N PHE A 176 -4.22 -5.34 -3.35
CA PHE A 176 -3.58 -5.65 -2.06
C PHE A 176 -4.27 -6.79 -1.31
N THR A 177 -5.59 -6.89 -1.42
CA THR A 177 -6.35 -7.98 -0.77
C THR A 177 -5.92 -9.34 -1.33
N ASP A 178 -5.90 -9.48 -2.65
CA ASP A 178 -5.54 -10.72 -3.34
C ASP A 178 -4.05 -11.06 -3.14
N GLN A 179 -3.16 -10.05 -3.16
CA GLN A 179 -1.72 -10.26 -2.93
C GLN A 179 -1.38 -10.68 -1.49
N SER A 180 -2.20 -10.29 -0.51
CA SER A 180 -1.94 -10.55 0.90
C SER A 180 -2.81 -11.67 1.48
N GLU A 181 -3.69 -12.31 0.71
CA GLU A 181 -4.65 -13.29 1.20
C GLU A 181 -3.97 -14.50 1.88
N THR A 182 -3.04 -15.17 1.18
CA THR A 182 -2.32 -16.32 1.74
C THR A 182 -1.56 -15.97 3.03
N LEU A 183 -0.89 -14.82 3.03
CA LEU A 183 -0.13 -14.37 4.21
C LEU A 183 -1.06 -13.94 5.34
N ARG A 184 -2.19 -13.35 5.01
CA ARG A 184 -3.19 -12.92 5.99
C ARG A 184 -3.75 -14.14 6.71
N GLU A 185 -4.07 -15.22 6.00
CA GLU A 185 -4.52 -16.46 6.63
C GLU A 185 -3.48 -16.99 7.61
N LEU A 186 -2.20 -17.00 7.24
CA LEU A 186 -1.12 -17.44 8.13
C LEU A 186 -0.93 -16.52 9.33
N VAL A 187 -0.94 -15.21 9.12
CA VAL A 187 -0.79 -14.21 10.20
C VAL A 187 -1.98 -14.29 11.18
N LEU A 188 -3.19 -14.56 10.69
CA LEU A 188 -4.39 -14.75 11.51
C LEU A 188 -4.35 -16.00 12.39
N LEU A 189 -3.53 -17.00 12.06
CA LEU A 189 -3.29 -18.18 12.90
C LEU A 189 -2.33 -17.88 14.07
N HIS A 190 -1.71 -16.70 14.09
CA HIS A 190 -0.77 -16.24 15.12
C HIS A 190 -1.37 -15.08 15.93
N ASN A 191 -0.56 -14.35 16.71
CA ASN A 191 -0.94 -13.25 17.62
C ASN A 191 -1.64 -12.03 16.96
N TYR A 192 -2.08 -12.10 15.70
CA TYR A 192 -2.66 -11.01 14.93
C TYR A 192 -4.16 -11.20 14.62
N HIS A 193 -4.88 -11.92 15.50
CA HIS A 193 -6.33 -12.15 15.38
C HIS A 193 -7.15 -10.86 15.16
N PHE A 194 -6.64 -9.73 15.65
CA PHE A 194 -7.20 -8.39 15.50
C PHE A 194 -7.40 -7.97 14.03
N LEU A 195 -6.58 -8.48 13.10
CA LEU A 195 -6.74 -8.24 11.65
C LEU A 195 -8.02 -8.87 11.08
N GLY A 196 -8.58 -9.86 11.78
CA GLY A 196 -9.82 -10.54 11.45
C GLY A 196 -11.06 -9.82 11.98
N ASP A 197 -10.88 -8.80 12.83
CA ASP A 197 -11.98 -8.13 13.49
C ASP A 197 -12.54 -6.95 12.66
N PRO A 198 -13.85 -6.95 12.32
CA PRO A 198 -14.45 -5.86 11.57
C PRO A 198 -14.43 -4.52 12.31
N VAL A 199 -14.42 -4.51 13.64
CA VAL A 199 -14.40 -3.27 14.45
C VAL A 199 -13.08 -2.54 14.25
N LEU A 200 -11.95 -3.26 14.25
CA LEU A 200 -10.65 -2.67 14.00
C LEU A 200 -10.46 -2.28 12.54
N ALA A 201 -10.97 -3.08 11.58
CA ALA A 201 -10.96 -2.69 10.17
C ALA A 201 -11.69 -1.34 9.95
N LEU A 202 -12.85 -1.16 10.60
CA LEU A 202 -13.58 0.10 10.57
C LEU A 202 -12.81 1.24 11.24
N GLN A 203 -12.17 0.97 12.38
CA GLN A 203 -11.40 1.99 13.09
C GLN A 203 -10.18 2.46 12.30
N VAL A 204 -9.46 1.54 11.67
CA VAL A 204 -8.37 1.84 10.75
C VAL A 204 -8.86 2.70 9.59
N GLN A 205 -10.00 2.35 8.98
CA GLN A 205 -10.58 3.16 7.91
C GLN A 205 -10.91 4.59 8.37
N ARG A 206 -11.50 4.75 9.57
CA ARG A 206 -11.78 6.07 10.15
C ARG A 206 -10.51 6.87 10.35
N LEU A 207 -9.47 6.28 10.95
CA LEU A 207 -8.19 6.94 11.14
C LEU A 207 -7.57 7.39 9.81
N LYS A 208 -7.66 6.57 8.75
CA LYS A 208 -7.19 6.97 7.41
C LYS A 208 -7.95 8.17 6.87
N GLN A 209 -9.26 8.23 7.07
CA GLN A 209 -10.11 9.34 6.61
C GLN A 209 -9.89 10.62 7.43
N ASP A 210 -9.91 10.52 8.75
CA ASP A 210 -9.88 11.66 9.67
C ASP A 210 -8.49 12.33 9.74
N LEU A 211 -7.43 11.52 9.68
CA LEU A 211 -6.04 12.00 9.80
C LEU A 211 -5.32 12.08 8.44
N GLY A 212 -5.97 11.65 7.35
CA GLY A 212 -5.43 11.73 6.00
C GLY A 212 -4.29 10.76 5.71
N PHE A 213 -4.29 9.58 6.35
CA PHE A 213 -3.32 8.54 6.05
C PHE A 213 -3.64 7.85 4.74
N ILE A 214 -2.62 7.74 3.89
CA ILE A 214 -2.72 7.16 2.55
C ILE A 214 -2.09 5.77 2.48
N GLU A 215 -1.21 5.43 3.42
CA GLU A 215 -0.57 4.12 3.52
C GLU A 215 -0.83 3.49 4.89
N HIS A 216 -0.86 2.16 4.95
CA HIS A 216 -0.78 1.42 6.21
C HIS A 216 0.00 0.12 6.03
N TYR A 217 0.68 -0.33 7.09
CA TYR A 217 1.50 -1.54 7.11
C TYR A 217 1.36 -2.25 8.45
N LEU A 218 1.26 -3.58 8.43
CA LEU A 218 1.34 -4.38 9.64
C LEU A 218 2.71 -4.20 10.31
N PHE A 219 2.71 -4.07 11.63
CA PHE A 219 3.90 -3.91 12.44
C PHE A 219 3.94 -4.94 13.55
N ALA A 220 5.11 -5.56 13.73
CA ALA A 220 5.25 -6.71 14.61
C ALA A 220 5.54 -6.36 16.06
N ASN A 221 6.47 -5.41 16.27
CA ASN A 221 6.98 -5.09 17.60
C ASN A 221 7.13 -3.57 17.84
N PRO A 222 6.22 -2.96 18.62
CA PRO A 222 5.02 -3.57 19.22
C PRO A 222 3.96 -3.93 18.16
N THR A 223 3.05 -4.83 18.54
CA THR A 223 1.99 -5.28 17.64
C THR A 223 1.03 -4.13 17.30
N GLY A 224 0.84 -3.88 16.01
CA GLY A 224 0.02 -2.75 15.58
C GLY A 224 0.04 -2.49 14.08
N ILE A 225 -0.35 -1.28 13.71
CA ILE A 225 -0.44 -0.81 12.33
C ILE A 225 0.29 0.51 12.20
N VAL A 226 1.28 0.58 11.32
CA VAL A 226 1.96 1.82 10.97
C VAL A 226 1.21 2.50 9.84
N PHE A 227 0.97 3.80 9.98
CA PHE A 227 0.32 4.68 9.02
C PHE A 227 1.30 5.71 8.49
N LEU A 228 1.20 6.01 7.20
CA LEU A 228 1.91 7.14 6.59
C LEU A 228 0.91 8.12 5.97
N ASP A 229 1.17 9.40 6.17
CA ASP A 229 0.50 10.47 5.42
C ASP A 229 1.20 10.76 4.08
N LYS A 230 0.62 11.66 3.28
CA LYS A 230 1.15 12.03 1.96
C LYS A 230 2.53 12.72 2.00
N PHE A 231 2.93 13.21 3.17
CA PHE A 231 4.20 13.86 3.43
C PHE A 231 5.26 12.91 4.01
N GLY A 232 4.91 11.63 4.21
CA GLY A 232 5.82 10.62 4.77
C GLY A 232 5.90 10.67 6.30
N ARG A 233 4.98 11.35 6.99
CA ARG A 233 4.94 11.31 8.47
C ARG A 233 4.35 9.99 8.91
N THR A 234 5.02 9.36 9.86
CA THR A 234 4.78 7.99 10.31
C THR A 234 4.13 7.98 11.68
N ARG A 235 2.99 7.31 11.81
CA ARG A 235 2.34 7.07 13.10
C ARG A 235 2.08 5.59 13.30
N LEU A 236 2.25 5.13 14.52
CA LEU A 236 1.95 3.76 14.91
C LEU A 236 0.65 3.74 15.71
N MET A 237 -0.33 2.98 15.23
CA MET A 237 -1.45 2.52 16.04
C MET A 237 -1.03 1.23 16.72
N MET A 238 -0.62 1.35 17.98
CA MET A 238 -0.34 0.19 18.82
C MET A 238 -1.66 -0.43 19.27
N ILE A 239 -1.76 -1.76 19.21
CA ILE A 239 -2.99 -2.49 19.54
C ILE A 239 -2.62 -3.59 20.53
N GLU A 240 -3.28 -3.59 21.68
CA GLU A 240 -3.12 -4.59 22.74
C GLU A 240 -4.46 -5.25 23.06
N THR A 241 -4.40 -6.51 23.45
CA THR A 241 -5.54 -7.23 24.03
C THR A 241 -5.54 -7.08 25.54
N GLU A 242 -6.60 -7.54 26.21
CA GLU A 242 -6.61 -7.63 27.68
C GLU A 242 -5.42 -8.45 28.22
N GLN A 243 -5.04 -9.53 27.53
CA GLN A 243 -3.88 -10.34 27.89
C GLN A 243 -2.57 -9.58 27.69
N GLY A 244 -2.43 -8.85 26.57
CA GLY A 244 -1.26 -8.01 26.32
C GLY A 244 -1.08 -6.91 27.36
N MET A 245 -2.18 -6.24 27.74
CA MET A 245 -2.18 -5.26 28.83
C MET A 245 -1.79 -5.87 30.19
N ALA A 246 -2.24 -7.09 30.48
CA ALA A 246 -1.84 -7.81 31.70
C ALA A 246 -0.35 -8.16 31.68
N ALA A 247 0.17 -8.66 30.56
CA ALA A 247 1.59 -8.96 30.40
C ALA A 247 2.47 -7.72 30.57
N GLN A 248 2.05 -6.57 30.03
CA GLN A 248 2.75 -5.30 30.25
C GLN A 248 2.77 -4.88 31.72
N TYR A 249 1.66 -5.08 32.45
CA TYR A 249 1.60 -4.80 33.88
C TYR A 249 2.55 -5.73 34.68
N GLU A 250 2.61 -7.01 34.35
CA GLU A 250 3.53 -7.97 34.97
C GLU A 250 5.00 -7.58 34.70
N MET A 251 5.35 -7.27 33.45
CA MET A 251 6.68 -6.79 33.08
C MET A 251 7.06 -5.51 33.84
N ALA A 252 6.11 -4.60 34.04
CA ALA A 252 6.31 -3.38 34.82
C ALA A 252 6.54 -3.69 36.31
N CYS A 253 5.82 -4.66 36.88
CA CYS A 253 6.04 -5.12 38.26
C CYS A 253 7.45 -5.69 38.43
N ASP A 254 7.88 -6.56 37.51
CA ASP A 254 9.18 -7.23 37.56
C ASP A 254 10.36 -6.26 37.37
N SER A 255 10.12 -5.12 36.74
CA SER A 255 11.13 -4.09 36.44
C SER A 255 11.21 -2.96 37.47
N ASP A 256 10.55 -3.10 38.62
CA ASP A 256 10.46 -2.06 39.67
C ASP A 256 9.94 -0.70 39.15
N ALA A 257 8.89 -0.74 38.32
CA ALA A 257 8.26 0.46 37.79
C ALA A 257 7.70 1.38 38.89
N PRO A 258 7.60 2.70 38.64
CA PRO A 258 6.94 3.62 39.58
C PRO A 258 5.50 3.18 39.88
N GLN A 259 5.09 3.24 41.16
CA GLN A 259 3.74 2.83 41.58
C GLN A 259 2.62 3.54 40.80
N SER A 260 2.82 4.82 40.46
CA SER A 260 1.86 5.58 39.66
C SER A 260 1.63 4.99 38.26
N LEU A 261 2.67 4.39 37.65
CA LEU A 261 2.57 3.72 36.36
C LEU A 261 1.88 2.36 36.52
N LEU A 262 2.20 1.60 37.57
CA LEU A 262 1.52 0.34 37.89
C LEU A 262 0.02 0.56 38.11
N ASP A 263 -0.37 1.57 38.90
CA ASP A 263 -1.77 1.91 39.15
C ASP A 263 -2.50 2.33 37.86
N ALA A 264 -1.79 2.98 36.94
CA ALA A 264 -2.35 3.39 35.65
C ALA A 264 -2.50 2.21 34.67
N LEU A 265 -1.52 1.30 34.60
CA LEU A 265 -1.55 0.08 33.79
C LEU A 265 -2.59 -0.92 34.30
N GLY A 266 -2.65 -1.11 35.63
CA GLY A 266 -3.65 -1.96 36.29
C GLY A 266 -5.08 -1.48 36.05
N ALA A 267 -5.27 -0.16 35.95
CA ALA A 267 -6.56 0.43 35.60
C ALA A 267 -6.79 0.61 34.09
N ARG A 268 -5.90 0.11 33.22
CA ARG A 268 -5.98 0.21 31.75
C ARG A 268 -6.11 1.66 31.24
N ARG A 269 -5.55 2.64 31.97
CA ARG A 269 -5.65 4.07 31.63
C ARG A 269 -4.53 4.56 30.74
N VAL A 270 -3.47 3.77 30.59
CA VAL A 270 -2.28 4.13 29.81
C VAL A 270 -1.80 2.94 29.00
N LEU A 271 -1.36 3.21 27.79
CA LEU A 271 -0.64 2.30 26.91
C LEU A 271 0.76 2.87 26.71
N PRO A 272 1.82 2.20 27.17
CA PRO A 272 3.20 2.63 27.01
C PRO A 272 3.78 2.18 25.66
N PHE A 273 4.56 3.07 25.05
CA PHE A 273 5.42 2.78 23.91
C PHE A 273 6.81 3.36 24.16
N PHE A 274 7.74 2.51 24.59
CA PHE A 274 9.12 2.89 24.85
C PHE A 274 9.97 2.63 23.61
N SER A 275 10.29 3.71 22.90
CA SER A 275 10.91 3.65 21.57
C SER A 275 12.27 4.35 21.51
N ASP A 276 12.96 4.53 22.63
CA ASP A 276 14.26 5.23 22.65
C ASP A 276 15.40 4.29 22.23
N VAL A 277 16.26 4.75 21.32
CA VAL A 277 17.39 3.97 20.75
C VAL A 277 18.47 3.67 21.80
N ASP A 278 18.70 4.61 22.71
CA ASP A 278 19.74 4.56 23.75
C ASP A 278 19.16 4.30 25.16
N GLY A 279 17.84 4.15 25.26
CA GLY A 279 17.18 3.84 26.52
C GLY A 279 17.15 2.33 26.73
N ASP A 280 17.29 1.87 27.96
CA ASP A 280 17.10 0.45 28.32
C ASP A 280 15.67 -0.05 28.05
N GLY A 281 14.80 0.74 27.41
CA GLY A 281 13.54 0.32 26.77
C GLY A 281 12.51 -0.31 27.71
N MET A 282 12.76 -0.25 29.01
CA MET A 282 12.04 -1.01 30.01
C MET A 282 11.54 -0.06 31.08
N TYR A 283 10.53 -0.52 31.82
CA TYR A 283 9.84 0.11 32.94
C TYR A 283 10.76 0.43 34.15
N ALA A 284 11.99 0.82 33.89
CA ALA A 284 13.05 0.96 34.85
C ALA A 284 12.82 2.18 35.75
N ARG A 285 13.18 1.99 37.01
CA ARG A 285 13.02 2.96 38.11
C ARG A 285 13.62 4.34 37.84
N HIS A 286 14.62 4.45 36.95
CA HIS A 286 15.28 5.71 36.60
C HIS A 286 14.42 6.65 35.72
N MET A 287 13.32 6.16 35.14
CA MET A 287 12.36 6.98 34.39
C MET A 287 11.65 8.04 35.26
N GLY A 288 11.58 7.86 36.58
CA GLY A 288 10.92 8.81 37.48
C GLY A 288 9.47 9.08 37.04
N ASP A 289 9.05 10.34 36.99
CA ASP A 289 7.72 10.77 36.51
C ASP A 289 7.64 11.00 34.99
N ASN A 290 8.73 10.80 34.24
CA ASN A 290 8.78 11.08 32.80
C ASN A 290 8.09 10.00 31.95
N TRP A 291 7.62 8.89 32.56
CA TRP A 291 6.92 7.81 31.87
C TRP A 291 5.67 8.30 31.12
N GLN A 292 5.04 9.40 31.56
CA GLN A 292 3.88 9.99 30.92
C GLN A 292 4.13 10.41 29.46
N ARG A 293 5.37 10.74 29.10
CA ARG A 293 5.74 11.14 27.73
C ARG A 293 5.72 9.98 26.74
N TYR A 294 5.91 8.76 27.24
CA TYR A 294 5.94 7.52 26.47
C TYR A 294 4.59 6.81 26.50
N CYS A 295 3.60 7.36 27.21
CA CYS A 295 2.30 6.75 27.38
C CYS A 295 1.23 7.57 26.67
N ALA A 296 0.26 6.86 26.09
CA ALA A 296 -0.97 7.48 25.59
C ALA A 296 -2.18 6.85 26.30
N THR A 297 -3.27 7.61 26.41
CA THR A 297 -4.53 7.06 26.91
C THR A 297 -5.11 6.12 25.85
N PRO A 298 -5.32 4.82 26.15
CA PRO A 298 -5.87 3.90 25.19
C PRO A 298 -7.33 4.20 24.93
N GLN A 299 -7.71 4.15 23.67
CA GLN A 299 -9.08 4.02 23.25
C GLN A 299 -9.47 2.53 23.24
N VAL A 300 -10.74 2.25 23.48
CA VAL A 300 -11.23 0.88 23.61
C VAL A 300 -12.13 0.54 22.43
N CYS A 301 -11.86 -0.58 21.79
CA CYS A 301 -12.71 -1.18 20.77
C CYS A 301 -13.22 -2.54 21.26
N GLN A 302 -14.55 -2.69 21.32
CA GLN A 302 -15.21 -3.94 21.67
C GLN A 302 -15.53 -4.72 20.39
N GLY A 303 -14.70 -5.72 20.08
CA GLY A 303 -14.88 -6.63 18.95
C GLY A 303 -15.16 -8.06 19.41
N ARG A 304 -14.52 -9.03 18.76
CA ARG A 304 -14.42 -10.42 19.20
C ARG A 304 -13.71 -10.51 20.56
N GLU A 305 -12.79 -9.58 20.80
CA GLU A 305 -12.12 -9.36 22.07
C GLU A 305 -12.11 -7.86 22.39
N THR A 306 -11.74 -7.51 23.62
CA THR A 306 -11.49 -6.10 23.97
C THR A 306 -10.10 -5.71 23.48
N TYR A 307 -10.05 -4.72 22.60
CA TYR A 307 -8.80 -4.14 22.10
C TYR A 307 -8.58 -2.76 22.70
N TYR A 308 -7.38 -2.53 23.20
CA TYR A 308 -6.87 -1.24 23.65
C TYR A 308 -5.91 -0.71 22.59
N TRP A 309 -6.11 0.51 22.13
CA TRP A 309 -5.23 1.07 21.12
C TRP A 309 -4.94 2.54 21.35
N ALA A 310 -3.76 2.98 20.93
CA ALA A 310 -3.40 4.39 20.94
C ALA A 310 -2.48 4.71 19.75
N LEU A 311 -2.41 6.00 19.40
CA LEU A 311 -1.56 6.50 18.34
C LEU A 311 -0.29 7.12 18.92
N PHE A 312 0.85 6.72 18.38
CA PHE A 312 2.17 7.26 18.68
C PHE A 312 2.83 7.75 17.40
N ASP A 313 3.71 8.74 17.52
CA ASP A 313 4.60 9.09 16.42
C ASP A 313 5.70 8.02 16.36
N LEU A 314 5.90 7.40 15.18
CA LEU A 314 6.91 6.36 15.03
C LEU A 314 8.28 7.01 14.77
N PRO A 315 9.30 6.76 15.61
CA PRO A 315 10.60 7.39 15.45
C PRO A 315 11.33 7.00 14.14
N PRO A 316 12.20 7.86 13.59
CA PRO A 316 12.89 7.60 12.32
C PRO A 316 13.84 6.39 12.32
N HIS A 317 14.37 5.98 13.47
CA HIS A 317 15.35 4.87 13.55
C HIS A 317 14.74 3.50 13.22
N TYR A 318 13.42 3.37 13.24
CA TYR A 318 12.74 2.17 12.73
C TYR A 318 12.90 2.02 11.21
N TYR A 319 13.37 3.05 10.49
CA TYR A 319 13.66 2.96 9.07
C TYR A 319 15.17 3.02 8.83
N ALA A 320 15.67 2.21 7.89
CA ALA A 320 17.05 2.34 7.41
C ALA A 320 17.30 3.68 6.70
N GLN A 321 16.26 4.21 6.03
CA GLN A 321 16.24 5.52 5.39
C GLN A 321 14.82 6.10 5.50
N PRO A 322 14.66 7.43 5.62
CA PRO A 322 13.34 8.05 5.66
C PRO A 322 12.48 7.62 4.47
N PRO A 323 11.22 7.21 4.70
CA PRO A 323 10.36 6.75 3.61
C PRO A 323 10.09 7.90 2.63
N LEU A 324 10.21 7.63 1.33
CA LEU A 324 9.87 8.61 0.29
C LEU A 324 8.41 9.06 0.46
N ALA A 325 8.18 10.37 0.50
CA ALA A 325 6.85 10.95 0.60
C ALA A 325 6.09 10.82 -0.72
N TYR A 326 4.79 10.52 -0.67
CA TYR A 326 3.99 10.36 -1.88
C TYR A 326 3.90 11.65 -2.72
N THR A 327 3.80 12.81 -2.05
CA THR A 327 3.82 14.11 -2.75
C THR A 327 5.12 14.37 -3.50
N GLU A 328 6.24 13.83 -3.03
CA GLU A 328 7.54 13.94 -3.71
C GLU A 328 7.58 13.03 -4.93
N PHE A 329 7.10 11.79 -4.80
CA PHE A 329 6.94 10.86 -5.91
C PHE A 329 6.07 11.44 -7.04
N LEU A 330 4.91 12.00 -6.71
CA LEU A 330 4.03 12.65 -7.69
C LEU A 330 4.70 13.82 -8.41
N ARG A 331 5.53 14.60 -7.70
CA ARG A 331 6.29 15.70 -8.30
C ARG A 331 7.30 15.17 -9.31
N GLN A 332 8.06 14.14 -8.94
CA GLN A 332 9.06 13.52 -9.81
C GLN A 332 8.41 12.94 -11.08
N GLU A 333 7.28 12.24 -10.96
CA GLU A 333 6.57 11.71 -12.14
C GLU A 333 6.05 12.82 -13.07
N ARG A 334 5.55 13.93 -12.52
CA ARG A 334 5.12 15.10 -13.33
C ARG A 334 6.29 15.77 -14.04
N GLU A 335 7.43 15.90 -13.38
CA GLU A 335 8.65 16.46 -13.99
C GLU A 335 9.15 15.57 -15.13
N LEU A 336 9.12 14.24 -14.96
CA LEU A 336 9.47 13.28 -16.01
C LEU A 336 8.51 13.34 -17.20
N ALA A 337 7.20 13.45 -16.94
CA ALA A 337 6.20 13.61 -17.99
C ALA A 337 6.40 14.91 -18.78
N ASN A 338 6.68 16.03 -18.10
CA ASN A 338 6.95 17.32 -18.72
C ASN A 338 8.25 17.31 -19.53
N ALA A 339 9.30 16.66 -19.01
CA ALA A 339 10.56 16.49 -19.72
C ALA A 339 10.35 15.68 -21.02
N ALA A 340 9.64 14.56 -20.97
CA ALA A 340 9.33 13.75 -22.15
C ALA A 340 8.51 14.54 -23.20
N ALA A 341 7.56 15.36 -22.75
CA ALA A 341 6.77 16.23 -23.63
C ALA A 341 7.63 17.30 -24.33
N SER A 342 8.56 17.94 -23.61
CA SER A 342 9.44 18.97 -24.17
C SER A 342 10.39 18.43 -25.26
N VAL A 343 10.95 17.23 -25.04
CA VAL A 343 11.81 16.52 -26.01
C VAL A 343 11.03 16.14 -27.28
N THR A 344 9.78 15.71 -27.11
CA THR A 344 8.89 15.34 -28.24
C THR A 344 8.49 16.55 -29.08
N SER A 345 8.23 17.71 -28.45
CA SER A 345 7.93 18.95 -29.17
C SER A 345 9.13 19.47 -29.98
N THR A 346 10.34 19.32 -29.43
CA THR A 346 11.59 19.76 -30.09
C THR A 346 11.91 18.90 -31.32
N ARG A 347 11.61 17.59 -31.28
CA ARG A 347 11.70 16.69 -32.44
C ARG A 347 10.66 17.02 -33.52
N ARG A 348 9.40 17.29 -33.16
CA ARG A 348 8.36 17.70 -34.12
C ARG A 348 8.66 19.06 -34.78
N GLY A 349 9.24 20.01 -34.05
CA GLY A 349 9.67 21.31 -34.59
C GLY A 349 10.80 21.17 -35.63
N ARG A 350 11.85 20.39 -35.31
CA ARG A 350 12.96 20.13 -36.25
C ARG A 350 12.56 19.33 -37.49
N GLN A 351 11.49 18.54 -37.42
CA GLN A 351 11.00 17.75 -38.54
C GLN A 351 10.13 18.60 -39.50
N ARG A 352 9.37 19.57 -38.97
CA ARG A 352 8.67 20.57 -39.81
C ARG A 352 9.62 21.52 -40.52
N ASP A 353 10.71 21.96 -39.86
CA ASP A 353 11.67 22.87 -40.49
C ASP A 353 12.48 22.21 -41.63
N ARG A 354 12.52 20.87 -41.72
CA ARG A 354 13.17 20.14 -42.81
C ARG A 354 12.27 19.91 -44.03
N GLU A 355 10.95 20.07 -43.91
CA GLU A 355 10.00 19.91 -45.03
C GLU A 355 9.67 21.24 -45.73
N THR A 356 10.15 22.38 -45.20
CA THR A 356 9.88 23.72 -45.76
C THR A 356 11.10 24.43 -46.37
N THR A 357 12.14 23.70 -46.75
CA THR A 357 13.24 24.30 -47.54
C THR A 357 13.10 23.80 -48.99
N PRO A 358 12.84 24.69 -49.97
CA PRO A 358 12.51 24.31 -51.35
C PRO A 358 13.67 23.71 -52.13
#